data_AF-A0A0L6JFB8-F1
#
_entry.id   AF-A0A0L6JFB8-F1
#
_cell.length_a   1.000
_cell.length_b   1.000
_cell.length_c   1.000
_cell.angle_alpha   90.00
_cell.angle_beta   90.00
_cell.angle_gamma   90.00
#
_symmetry.space_group_name_H-M   'P 1'
#
loop_
_entity.id
_entity.type
_entity.pdbx_description
1 polymer ?
#
loop_
_entity_poly.entity_id
_entity_poly.type
_entity_poly.pdbx_seq_one_letter_code
_entity_poly.pdbx_strand_id
1 'polypeptide(L)'
;MPHAASLPRLSTLLKTAGPGLVVMLADTDVGSLITAAQSGARWGYSLLLLQILLVPILYIVQELTVRLGTATGRGHGELIRAHYGPIWA
;
A
#
# COMPACT_ATOMS: atom_id res chain seq x y z
N MET A 1 40.49 -12.40 15.55
CA MET A 1 39.57 -11.28 15.84
C MET A 1 38.50 -11.27 14.75
N PRO A 2 37.20 -11.39 15.09
CA PRO A 2 36.19 -11.93 14.18
C PRO A 2 35.75 -10.93 13.10
N HIS A 3 35.49 -11.46 11.90
CA HIS A 3 34.82 -10.79 10.79
C HIS A 3 33.30 -10.73 11.08
N ALA A 4 32.75 -9.53 11.27
CA ALA A 4 31.31 -9.32 11.35
C ALA A 4 30.75 -8.97 9.96
N ALA A 5 30.03 -9.92 9.36
CA ALA A 5 29.35 -9.74 8.09
C ALA A 5 28.30 -8.62 8.18
N SER A 6 28.28 -7.75 7.19
CA SER A 6 27.38 -6.61 7.06
C SER A 6 25.90 -7.04 6.96
N LEU A 7 25.16 -6.97 8.06
CA LEU A 7 23.69 -7.07 8.12
C LEU A 7 22.90 -5.72 8.11
N PRO A 8 23.44 -4.55 7.68
CA PRO A 8 22.74 -3.29 7.93
C PRO A 8 21.43 -3.15 7.14
N ARG A 9 21.29 -3.80 5.97
CA ARG A 9 20.13 -3.62 5.07
C ARG A 9 18.83 -4.21 5.61
N LEU A 10 18.87 -5.42 6.17
CA LEU A 10 17.65 -6.08 6.68
C LEU A 10 17.10 -5.36 7.93
N SER A 11 17.98 -4.91 8.82
CA SER A 11 17.57 -4.16 10.02
C SER A 11 16.92 -2.82 9.66
N THR A 12 17.44 -2.13 8.62
CA THR A 12 16.87 -0.87 8.14
C THR A 12 15.52 -1.09 7.48
N LEU A 13 15.37 -2.15 6.67
CA LEU A 13 14.10 -2.53 6.05
C LEU A 13 13.03 -2.84 7.11
N LEU A 14 13.36 -3.61 8.15
CA LEU A 14 12.42 -3.92 9.22
C LEU A 14 11.96 -2.67 9.99
N LYS A 15 12.84 -1.68 10.16
CA LYS A 15 12.50 -0.41 10.81
C LYS A 15 11.59 0.48 9.94
N THR A 16 11.71 0.41 8.61
CA THR A 16 10.93 1.23 7.68
C THR A 16 9.71 0.50 7.08
N ALA A 17 9.55 -0.80 7.32
CA ALA A 17 8.45 -1.61 6.79
C ALA A 17 7.09 -1.31 7.45
N GLY A 18 7.07 -0.71 8.64
CA GLY A 18 5.86 -0.48 9.44
C GLY A 18 4.71 0.20 8.66
N PRO A 19 4.93 1.36 8.04
CA PRO A 19 3.90 2.04 7.23
C PRO A 19 3.37 1.18 6.08
N GLY A 20 4.25 0.41 5.41
CA GLY A 20 3.85 -0.49 4.32
C GLY A 20 2.93 -1.61 4.80
N LEU A 21 3.25 -2.23 5.95
CA LEU A 21 2.41 -3.27 6.55
C LEU A 21 1.03 -2.76 6.95
N VAL A 22 0.94 -1.53 7.48
CA VAL A 22 -0.34 -0.91 7.82
C VAL A 22 -1.21 -0.71 6.58
N VAL A 23 -0.62 -0.23 5.47
CA VAL A 23 -1.34 -0.07 4.20
C VAL A 23 -1.82 -1.41 3.66
N MET A 24 -0.98 -2.46 3.71
CA MET A 24 -1.38 -3.80 3.28
C MET A 24 -2.56 -4.35 4.10
N LEU A 25 -2.55 -4.14 5.41
CA LEU A 25 -3.64 -4.59 6.27
C LEU A 25 -4.94 -3.82 6.00
N ALA A 26 -4.84 -2.52 5.70
CA ALA A 26 -5.99 -1.70 5.33
C ALA A 26 -6.60 -2.12 3.98
N ASP A 27 -5.79 -2.59 3.01
CA ASP A 27 -6.25 -3.07 1.70
C ASP A 27 -6.94 -4.46 1.79
N THR A 28 -6.62 -5.25 2.82
CA THR A 28 -7.17 -6.59 3.06
C THR A 28 -8.25 -6.59 4.15
N ASP A 29 -9.12 -5.58 4.13
CA ASP A 29 -10.22 -5.47 5.07
C ASP A 29 -11.33 -6.51 4.82
N VAL A 30 -12.34 -6.52 5.70
CA VAL A 30 -13.46 -7.48 5.63
C VAL A 30 -14.21 -7.36 4.29
N GLY A 31 -14.37 -6.15 3.76
CA GLY A 31 -15.05 -5.92 2.49
C GLY A 31 -14.30 -6.50 1.30
N SER A 32 -12.98 -6.29 1.24
CA SER A 32 -12.08 -6.88 0.25
C SER A 32 -12.13 -8.41 0.28
N LEU A 33 -12.07 -9.00 1.48
CA LEU A 33 -12.13 -10.45 1.67
C LEU A 33 -13.46 -11.06 1.22
N ILE A 34 -14.59 -10.46 1.61
CA ILE A 34 -15.93 -10.94 1.21
C ILE A 34 -16.08 -10.87 -0.31
N THR A 35 -15.62 -9.78 -0.93
CA THR A 35 -15.67 -9.60 -2.39
C THR A 35 -14.83 -10.67 -3.09
N ALA A 36 -13.62 -10.95 -2.60
CA ALA A 36 -12.77 -12.02 -3.11
C ALA A 36 -13.44 -13.40 -2.96
N ALA A 37 -14.07 -13.68 -1.82
CA ALA A 37 -14.74 -14.96 -1.57
C ALA A 37 -15.98 -15.14 -2.47
N GLN A 38 -16.84 -14.13 -2.57
CA GLN A 38 -18.03 -14.17 -3.44
C GLN A 38 -17.66 -14.27 -4.92
N SER A 39 -16.64 -13.52 -5.33
CA SER A 39 -16.18 -13.53 -6.72
C SER A 39 -15.53 -14.87 -7.09
N GLY A 40 -14.75 -15.47 -6.18
CA GLY A 40 -14.21 -16.83 -6.35
C GLY A 40 -15.30 -17.90 -6.39
N ALA A 41 -16.33 -17.80 -5.54
CA ALA A 41 -17.45 -18.74 -5.55
C ALA A 41 -18.29 -18.65 -6.84
N ARG A 42 -18.45 -17.45 -7.41
CA ARG A 42 -19.29 -17.20 -8.58
C ARG A 42 -18.57 -17.41 -9.92
N TRP A 43 -17.33 -16.94 -10.03
CA TRP A 43 -16.57 -16.91 -11.28
C TRP A 43 -15.33 -17.81 -11.27
N GLY A 44 -15.11 -18.57 -10.19
CA GLY A 44 -13.95 -19.44 -10.05
C GLY A 44 -12.65 -18.65 -10.23
N TYR A 45 -11.78 -19.14 -11.11
CA TYR A 45 -10.47 -18.54 -11.38
C TYR A 45 -10.47 -17.50 -12.50
N SER A 46 -11.61 -17.22 -13.14
CA SER A 46 -11.67 -16.32 -14.31
C SER A 46 -11.20 -14.89 -14.02
N LEU A 47 -11.29 -14.44 -12.76
CA LEU A 47 -10.87 -13.10 -12.35
C LEU A 47 -9.42 -13.01 -11.87
N LEU A 48 -8.69 -14.12 -11.71
CA LEU A 48 -7.30 -14.09 -11.23
C LEU A 48 -6.39 -13.27 -12.13
N LEU A 49 -6.55 -13.38 -13.46
CA LEU A 49 -5.75 -12.62 -14.41
C LEU A 49 -6.02 -11.12 -14.29
N LEU A 50 -7.28 -10.73 -14.09
CA LEU A 50 -7.65 -9.34 -13.84
C LEU A 50 -7.03 -8.86 -12.51
N GLN A 51 -7.07 -9.67 -11.46
CA GLN A 51 -6.47 -9.34 -10.17
C GLN A 51 -4.96 -9.09 -10.31
N ILE A 52 -4.24 -9.94 -11.04
CA ILE A 52 -2.80 -9.77 -11.30
C ILE A 52 -2.54 -8.48 -12.08
N LEU A 53 -3.39 -8.14 -13.05
CA LEU A 53 -3.27 -6.91 -13.83
C LEU A 53 -3.49 -5.64 -12.98
N LEU A 54 -4.30 -5.72 -11.92
CA LEU A 54 -4.55 -4.60 -11.01
C LEU A 54 -3.37 -4.34 -10.05
N VAL A 55 -2.56 -5.35 -9.72
CA VAL A 55 -1.40 -5.20 -8.84
C VAL A 55 -0.45 -4.06 -9.24
N PRO A 56 0.04 -3.95 -10.49
CA PRO A 56 0.93 -2.86 -10.87
C PRO A 56 0.26 -1.49 -10.81
N ILE A 57 -1.04 -1.41 -11.10
CA ILE A 57 -1.81 -0.15 -11.00
C ILE A 57 -1.87 0.30 -9.54
N LEU A 58 -2.21 -0.63 -8.64
CA LEU A 58 -2.28 -0.35 -7.22
C LEU A 58 -0.91 0.04 -6.66
N TYR A 59 0.16 -0.63 -7.10
CA TYR A 59 1.53 -0.29 -6.74
C TYR A 59 1.90 1.15 -7.14
N ILE A 60 1.57 1.57 -8.37
CA ILE A 60 1.82 2.94 -8.82
C ILE A 60 1.10 3.93 -7.91
N VAL A 61 -0.19 3.71 -7.61
CA VAL A 61 -0.95 4.61 -6.73
C VAL A 61 -0.33 4.70 -5.34
N GLN A 62 0.10 3.57 -4.76
CA GLN A 62 0.77 3.56 -3.46
C GLN A 62 2.13 4.28 -3.51
N GLU A 63 2.92 4.06 -4.56
CA GLU A 63 4.21 4.72 -4.78
C GLU A 63 4.07 6.24 -4.89
N LEU A 64 3.10 6.71 -5.69
CA LEU A 64 2.76 8.14 -5.78
C LEU A 64 2.36 8.71 -4.43
N THR A 65 1.59 7.93 -3.66
CA THR A 65 1.09 8.35 -2.35
C THR A 65 2.24 8.53 -1.35
N VAL A 66 3.15 7.54 -1.28
CA VAL A 66 4.35 7.60 -0.46
C VAL A 66 5.28 8.72 -0.92
N ARG A 67 5.46 8.89 -2.24
CA ARG A 67 6.31 9.95 -2.79
C ARG A 67 5.77 11.34 -2.46
N LEU A 68 4.46 11.53 -2.54
CA LEU A 68 3.83 12.79 -2.17
C LEU A 68 3.98 13.07 -0.67
N GLY A 69 3.72 12.07 0.18
CA GLY A 69 3.87 12.20 1.63
C GLY A 69 5.31 12.49 2.07
N THR A 70 6.30 11.84 1.44
CA THR A 70 7.72 12.06 1.73
C THR A 70 8.25 13.38 1.20
N ALA A 71 7.81 13.83 0.02
CA ALA A 71 8.24 15.11 -0.56
C ALA A 71 7.63 16.33 0.13
N THR A 72 6.38 16.23 0.59
CA THR A 72 5.66 17.36 1.21
C THR A 72 5.69 17.35 2.73
N GLY A 73 5.98 16.19 3.35
CA GLY A 73 5.89 16.00 4.80
C GLY A 73 4.46 16.05 5.34
N ARG A 74 3.44 16.00 4.48
CA ARG A 74 2.01 16.16 4.84
C ARG A 74 1.19 14.99 4.31
N GLY A 75 0.12 14.66 5.03
CA GLY A 75 -0.82 13.63 4.60
C GLY A 75 -1.63 14.05 3.38
N HIS A 76 -2.13 13.07 2.60
CA HIS A 76 -2.97 13.33 1.43
C HIS A 76 -4.17 14.24 1.74
N GLY A 77 -4.89 13.98 2.83
CA GLY A 77 -6.03 14.81 3.24
C GLY A 77 -5.64 16.25 3.59
N GLU A 78 -4.46 16.48 4.16
CA GLU A 78 -3.97 17.83 4.41
C GLU A 78 -3.67 18.60 3.14
N LEU A 79 -3.09 17.92 2.14
CA LEU A 79 -2.82 18.51 0.83
C LEU A 79 -4.12 18.81 0.09
N ILE A 80 -5.10 17.91 0.17
CA ILE A 80 -6.44 18.15 -0.39
C ILE A 80 -7.06 19.38 0.28
N ARG A 81 -7.00 19.47 1.61
CA ARG A 81 -7.52 20.63 2.35
C ARG A 81 -6.82 21.93 1.96
N ALA A 82 -5.51 21.88 1.77
CA ALA A 82 -4.70 23.04 1.43
C ALA A 82 -4.96 23.54 0.00
N HIS A 83 -5.19 22.64 -0.95
CA HIS A 83 -5.35 23.00 -2.37
C HIS A 83 -6.80 23.18 -2.81
N TYR A 84 -7.73 22.40 -2.26
CA TYR A 84 -9.14 22.38 -2.67
C TYR A 84 -10.10 22.92 -1.60
N GLY A 85 -9.62 23.09 -0.37
CA GLY A 85 -10.41 23.63 0.74
C GLY A 85 -11.06 22.57 1.64
N PRO A 86 -11.64 22.97 2.78
CA PRO A 86 -12.12 22.07 3.84
C PRO A 86 -13.39 21.29 3.51
N ILE A 87 -14.08 21.62 2.42
CA ILE A 87 -15.27 20.87 1.96
C ILE A 87 -14.87 19.56 1.26
N TRP A 88 -13.66 19.53 0.69
CA TRP A 88 -13.18 18.44 -0.15
C TRP A 88 -12.21 17.49 0.56
N ALA A 89 -11.81 17.82 1.79
CA ALA A 89 -10.85 17.07 2.61
C ALA A 89 -11.56 16.29 3.72
#